data_AF-A0A3D5BR41-F1
#
_entry.id   AF-A0A3D5BR41-F1
#
_cell.length_a   1.000
_cell.length_b   1.000
_cell.length_c   1.000
_cell.angle_alpha   90.00
_cell.angle_beta   90.00
_cell.angle_gamma   90.00
#
_symmetry.space_group_name_H-M   'P 1'
#
loop_
_entity.id
_entity.type
_entity.pdbx_description
1 polymer ?
#
loop_
_entity_poly.entity_id
_entity_poly.type
_entity_poly.pdbx_seq_one_letter_code
_entity_poly.pdbx_strand_id
1 'polypeptide(L)'
;MSAYSISWPELADLIGHEAATALCQHYGGLTKYVPADSKRGDLRKLIGQAAADTLASMHGGETLELPNRVNKPEPKKPQILRLLEGGLSVRQVAMQAGVTENWVKMLKRQHFKPRVSPSKGA
;
A
#
# COMPACT_ATOMS: atom_id res chain seq x y z
N MET A 1 18.74 -10.08 2.36
CA MET A 1 18.63 -8.78 3.05
C MET A 1 17.15 -8.59 3.37
N SER A 2 16.80 -8.46 4.65
CA SER A 2 15.41 -8.24 5.06
C SER A 2 15.09 -6.76 4.82
N ALA A 3 14.13 -6.44 3.96
CA ALA A 3 13.60 -5.09 3.85
C ALA A 3 12.48 -4.92 4.89
N TYR A 4 12.48 -3.81 5.63
CA TYR A 4 11.40 -3.49 6.55
C TYR A 4 10.28 -2.80 5.78
N SER A 5 9.06 -3.35 5.85
CA SER A 5 7.90 -2.76 5.20
C SER A 5 7.23 -1.77 6.15
N ILE A 6 7.30 -0.49 5.80
CA ILE A 6 6.70 0.59 6.60
C ILE A 6 5.34 1.00 5.99
N SER A 7 4.32 1.16 6.83
CA SER A 7 3.02 1.61 6.36
C SER A 7 2.98 3.13 6.12
N TRP A 8 2.04 3.62 5.30
CA TRP A 8 1.92 5.07 5.08
C TRP A 8 1.61 5.85 6.37
N PRO A 9 0.64 5.42 7.22
CA PRO A 9 0.35 6.15 8.46
C PRO A 9 1.57 6.22 9.38
N GLU A 10 2.27 5.10 9.54
CA GLU A 10 3.48 5.02 10.35
C GLU A 10 4.61 5.91 9.81
N LEU A 11 4.81 5.94 8.49
CA LEU A 11 5.77 6.85 7.87
C LEU A 11 5.37 8.32 8.08
N ALA A 12 4.08 8.65 7.92
CA ALA A 12 3.57 10.01 8.12
C ALA A 12 3.66 10.47 9.58
N ASP A 13 3.43 9.58 10.54
CA ASP A 13 3.60 9.84 11.96
C ASP A 13 5.08 10.03 12.33
N LEU A 14 5.98 9.28 11.67
CA LEU A 14 7.42 9.33 11.93
C LEU A 14 8.08 10.61 11.42
N ILE A 15 7.86 10.95 10.15
CA ILE A 15 8.59 12.05 9.49
C ILE A 15 7.71 13.25 9.12
N GLY A 16 6.41 13.18 9.40
CA GLY A 16 5.43 14.18 9.01
C GLY A 16 4.79 13.89 7.66
N HIS A 17 3.55 14.37 7.49
CA HIS A 17 2.74 14.11 6.30
C HIS A 17 3.39 14.61 4.99
N GLU A 18 3.97 15.80 4.98
CA GLU A 18 4.60 16.38 3.77
C GLU A 18 5.86 15.60 3.36
N ALA A 19 6.71 15.27 4.32
CA ALA A 19 7.94 14.49 4.08
C ALA A 19 7.62 13.07 3.62
N ALA A 20 6.68 12.38 4.28
CA ALA A 20 6.20 11.06 3.89
C ALA A 20 5.59 11.08 2.48
N THR A 21 4.86 12.14 2.15
CA THR A 21 4.31 12.37 0.82
C THR A 21 5.41 12.52 -0.22
N ALA A 22 6.39 13.40 -0.01
CA ALA A 22 7.50 13.59 -0.95
C ALA A 22 8.30 12.28 -1.14
N LEU A 23 8.54 11.54 -0.06
CA LEU A 23 9.26 10.28 -0.10
C LEU A 23 8.51 9.22 -0.93
N CYS A 24 7.22 9.05 -0.69
CA CYS A 24 6.38 8.08 -1.41
C CYS A 24 6.10 8.51 -2.86
N GLN A 25 6.10 9.80 -3.18
CA GLN A 25 6.00 10.28 -4.56
C GLN A 25 7.23 9.90 -5.39
N HIS A 26 8.42 9.97 -4.79
CA HIS A 26 9.67 9.66 -5.48
C HIS A 26 10.03 8.17 -5.47
N TYR A 27 9.76 7.47 -4.37
CA TYR A 27 10.23 6.10 -4.15
C TYR A 27 9.13 5.11 -3.76
N GLY A 28 7.86 5.49 -3.84
CA GLY A 28 6.75 4.62 -3.48
C GLY A 28 6.74 3.32 -4.31
N GLY A 29 6.56 2.19 -3.64
CA GLY A 29 6.59 0.86 -4.26
C GLY A 29 7.99 0.36 -4.58
N LEU A 30 9.03 1.10 -4.18
CA LEU A 30 10.42 0.69 -4.27
C LEU A 30 10.99 0.47 -2.87
N THR A 31 12.11 -0.26 -2.82
CA THR A 31 12.95 -0.32 -1.62
C THR A 31 13.98 0.80 -1.65
N LYS A 32 14.17 1.48 -0.53
CA LYS A 32 15.15 2.56 -0.39
C LYS A 32 15.98 2.33 0.87
N TYR A 33 17.30 2.34 0.68
CA TYR A 33 18.25 2.31 1.79
C TYR A 33 18.20 3.62 2.57
N VAL A 34 18.11 3.53 3.89
CA VAL A 34 18.18 4.66 4.83
C VAL A 34 19.59 4.69 5.42
N PRO A 35 20.43 5.67 5.08
CA PRO A 35 21.75 5.81 5.69
C PRO A 35 21.65 6.09 7.19
N ALA A 36 22.53 5.47 7.98
CA ALA A 36 22.64 5.77 9.42
C ALA A 36 23.10 7.20 9.70
N ASP A 37 23.86 7.80 8.77
CA ASP A 37 24.19 9.21 8.77
C ASP A 37 23.28 9.93 7.77
N SER A 38 22.30 10.68 8.28
CA SER A 38 21.31 11.43 7.50
C SER A 38 21.92 12.47 6.56
N LYS A 39 23.17 12.87 6.78
CA LYS A 39 23.90 13.79 5.88
C LYS A 39 24.36 13.08 4.60
N ARG A 40 24.40 11.75 4.61
CA ARG A 40 24.76 10.93 3.46
C ARG A 40 23.52 10.61 2.63
N GLY A 41 23.71 10.53 1.32
CA GLY A 41 22.64 10.20 0.39
C GLY A 41 21.76 11.38 0.01
N ASP A 42 20.62 11.05 -0.61
CA ASP A 42 19.70 11.97 -1.26
C ASP A 42 18.43 12.24 -0.44
N LEU A 43 18.16 11.44 0.61
CA LEU A 43 16.97 11.57 1.45
C LEU A 43 16.84 12.96 2.06
N ARG A 44 17.91 13.51 2.66
CA ARG A 44 17.89 14.87 3.24
C ARG A 44 17.52 15.97 2.25
N LYS A 45 17.89 15.82 0.96
CA LYS A 45 17.52 16.80 -0.07
C LYS A 45 16.04 16.71 -0.44
N LEU A 46 15.45 15.53 -0.28
CA LEU A 46 14.07 15.25 -0.65
C LEU A 46 13.07 15.58 0.47
N ILE A 47 13.36 15.14 1.70
CA ILE A 47 12.43 15.28 2.84
C ILE A 47 12.86 16.35 3.85
N GLY A 48 14.00 16.99 3.64
CA GLY A 48 14.58 17.96 4.57
C GLY A 48 15.40 17.31 5.69
N GLN A 49 16.06 18.14 6.48
CA GLN A 49 16.98 17.68 7.51
C GLN A 49 16.26 16.97 8.67
N ALA A 50 15.25 17.61 9.26
CA ALA A 50 14.58 17.05 10.44
C ALA A 50 13.98 15.66 10.16
N ALA A 51 13.26 15.51 9.05
CA ALA A 51 12.68 14.25 8.62
C ALA A 51 13.75 13.17 8.33
N ALA A 52 14.86 13.54 7.69
CA ALA A 52 15.95 12.61 7.42
C ALA A 52 16.70 12.19 8.69
N ASP A 53 16.88 13.11 9.63
CA ASP A 53 17.49 12.82 10.94
C ASP A 53 16.61 11.85 11.74
N THR A 54 15.30 12.06 11.77
CA THR A 54 14.35 11.16 12.42
C THR A 54 14.31 9.78 11.76
N LEU A 55 14.27 9.73 10.42
CA LEU A 55 14.27 8.47 9.68
C LEU A 55 15.56 7.68 9.90
N ALA A 56 16.72 8.35 9.89
CA ALA A 56 18.01 7.74 10.19
C ALA A 56 18.13 7.28 11.65
N SER A 57 17.50 7.97 12.59
CA SER A 57 17.52 7.58 14.00
C SER A 57 16.76 6.27 14.26
N MET A 58 15.66 6.05 13.52
CA MET A 58 14.83 4.84 13.68
C MET A 58 15.24 3.69 12.77
N HIS A 59 15.61 3.98 11.52
CA HIS A 59 15.86 2.98 10.47
C HIS A 59 17.24 3.11 9.83
N GLY A 60 18.17 3.80 10.48
CA GLY A 60 19.52 4.00 9.99
C GLY A 60 20.27 2.70 9.78
N GLY A 61 20.76 2.48 8.57
CA GLY A 61 21.44 1.23 8.19
C GLY A 61 20.51 0.17 7.62
N GLU A 62 19.20 0.44 7.54
CA GLU A 62 18.20 -0.49 7.04
C GLU A 62 17.74 -0.15 5.62
N THR A 63 17.04 -1.10 4.98
CA THR A 63 16.36 -0.86 3.71
C THR A 63 14.86 -0.90 3.95
N LEU A 64 14.18 0.21 3.64
CA LEU A 64 12.73 0.34 3.78
C LEU A 64 12.04 0.01 2.46
N GLU A 65 11.00 -0.82 2.51
CA GLU A 65 10.02 -0.92 1.43
C GLU A 65 8.99 0.20 1.61
N LEU A 66 9.01 1.17 0.70
CA LEU A 66 8.19 2.37 0.83
C LEU A 66 6.79 2.16 0.25
N PRO A 67 5.74 2.63 0.93
CA PRO A 67 4.38 2.43 0.46
C PRO A 67 4.14 3.19 -0.83
N ASN A 68 3.52 2.52 -1.81
CA ASN A 68 3.31 3.05 -3.16
C ASN A 68 2.18 4.11 -3.26
N ARG A 69 1.78 4.77 -2.17
CA ARG A 69 0.51 5.53 -2.16
C ARG A 69 0.53 6.81 -1.33
N VAL A 70 0.49 7.93 -2.03
CA VAL A 70 0.14 9.26 -1.48
C VAL A 70 -1.32 9.64 -1.75
N ASN A 71 -1.90 9.20 -2.87
CA ASN A 71 -3.22 9.68 -3.30
C ASN A 71 -3.96 8.65 -4.18
N LYS A 72 -4.38 7.52 -3.62
CA LYS A 72 -5.48 6.76 -4.24
C LYS A 72 -6.61 6.65 -3.25
N PRO A 73 -7.86 6.99 -3.63
CA PRO A 73 -9.02 6.58 -2.85
C PRO A 73 -8.89 5.09 -2.57
N GLU A 74 -9.41 4.68 -1.41
CA GLU A 74 -9.32 3.33 -0.88
C GLU A 74 -9.24 2.28 -2.00
N PRO A 75 -8.23 1.37 -1.99
CA PRO A 75 -8.08 0.40 -3.05
C PRO A 75 -9.44 -0.24 -3.34
N LYS A 76 -9.96 0.05 -4.55
CA LYS A 76 -11.34 -0.27 -4.92
C LYS A 76 -11.63 -1.76 -4.80
N LYS A 77 -10.62 -2.62 -4.97
CA LYS A 77 -10.74 -4.07 -4.78
C LYS A 77 -11.14 -4.46 -3.35
N PRO A 78 -10.38 -4.15 -2.28
CA PRO A 78 -10.84 -4.31 -0.89
C PRO A 78 -12.23 -3.72 -0.60
N GLN A 79 -12.53 -2.52 -1.11
CA GLN A 79 -13.85 -1.91 -0.97
C GLN A 79 -14.94 -2.78 -1.62
N ILE A 80 -14.75 -3.21 -2.87
CA ILE A 80 -15.65 -4.09 -3.64
C ILE A 80 -15.85 -5.42 -2.92
N LEU A 81 -14.79 -6.03 -2.38
CA LEU A 81 -14.87 -7.31 -1.69
C LEU A 81 -15.70 -7.22 -0.41
N ARG A 82 -15.47 -6.20 0.43
CA ARG A 82 -16.29 -5.98 1.64
C ARG A 82 -17.77 -5.76 1.32
N LEU A 83 -18.08 -5.01 0.26
CA LEU A 83 -19.47 -4.81 -0.15
C LEU A 83 -20.10 -6.11 -0.68
N LEU A 84 -19.34 -6.94 -1.39
CA LEU A 84 -19.80 -8.28 -1.82
C LEU A 84 -20.00 -9.24 -0.65
N GLU A 85 -19.11 -9.22 0.35
CA GLU A 85 -19.23 -10.00 1.59
C GLU A 85 -20.44 -9.55 2.41
N GLY A 86 -20.76 -8.25 2.40
CA GLY A 86 -21.98 -7.69 2.98
C GLY A 86 -23.27 -8.07 2.23
N GLY A 87 -23.20 -8.90 1.19
CA GLY A 87 -24.36 -9.43 0.49
C GLY A 87 -24.93 -8.52 -0.60
N LEU A 88 -24.28 -7.39 -0.91
CA LEU A 88 -24.75 -6.50 -1.97
C LEU A 88 -24.64 -7.16 -3.34
N SER A 89 -25.60 -6.84 -4.21
CA SER A 89 -25.57 -7.29 -5.60
C SER A 89 -24.42 -6.61 -6.37
N VAL A 90 -23.93 -7.28 -7.42
CA VAL A 90 -22.87 -6.77 -8.31
C VAL A 90 -23.15 -5.34 -8.77
N ARG A 91 -24.40 -5.04 -9.12
CA ARG A 91 -24.84 -3.72 -9.57
C ARG A 91 -24.74 -2.66 -8.48
N GLN A 92 -25.21 -2.97 -7.27
CA GLN A 92 -25.11 -2.06 -6.13
C GLN A 92 -23.65 -1.76 -5.77
N VAL A 93 -22.80 -2.78 -5.77
CA VAL A 93 -21.35 -2.63 -5.53
C VAL A 93 -20.69 -1.78 -6.62
N ALA A 94 -21.03 -2.01 -7.89
CA ALA A 94 -20.50 -1.22 -9.01
C ALA A 94 -20.85 0.27 -8.88
N MET A 95 -22.11 0.57 -8.54
CA MET A 95 -22.57 1.95 -8.30
C MET A 95 -21.86 2.59 -7.10
N GLN A 96 -21.80 1.91 -5.95
CA GLN A 96 -21.19 2.48 -4.73
C GLN A 96 -19.67 2.63 -4.83
N ALA A 97 -18.98 1.68 -5.48
CA ALA A 97 -17.54 1.75 -5.67
C ALA A 97 -17.14 2.64 -6.86
N GLY A 98 -18.08 3.04 -7.74
CA GLY A 98 -17.83 3.86 -8.92
C GLY A 98 -17.04 3.11 -10.00
N VAL A 99 -17.44 1.88 -10.30
CA VAL A 99 -16.71 0.96 -11.19
C VAL A 99 -17.65 0.18 -12.12
N THR A 100 -17.10 -0.58 -13.07
CA THR A 100 -17.92 -1.40 -13.98
C THR A 100 -18.39 -2.70 -13.31
N GLU A 101 -19.60 -3.16 -13.68
CA GLU A 101 -20.11 -4.45 -13.21
C GLU A 101 -19.21 -5.63 -13.62
N ASN A 102 -18.58 -5.56 -14.79
CA ASN A 102 -17.67 -6.61 -15.28
C ASN A 102 -16.47 -6.79 -14.36
N TRP A 103 -15.92 -5.70 -13.81
CA TRP A 103 -14.82 -5.79 -12.86
C TRP A 103 -15.26 -6.44 -11.55
N VAL A 104 -16.44 -6.07 -11.05
CA VAL A 104 -17.03 -6.67 -9.84
C VAL A 104 -17.32 -8.16 -10.04
N LYS A 105 -17.87 -8.58 -11.20
CA LYS A 105 -18.08 -10.01 -11.55
C LYS A 105 -16.78 -10.80 -11.57
N MET A 106 -15.73 -10.23 -12.18
CA MET A 106 -14.41 -10.85 -12.22
C MET A 106 -13.85 -11.06 -10.81
N LEU A 107 -13.92 -10.03 -9.96
CA LEU A 107 -13.46 -10.10 -8.57
C LEU A 107 -14.28 -11.09 -7.74
N LYS A 108 -15.61 -11.10 -7.89
CA LYS A 108 -16.49 -12.08 -7.23
C LYS A 108 -16.10 -13.51 -7.60
N ARG A 109 -15.85 -13.80 -8.89
CA ARG A 109 -15.42 -15.13 -9.35
C ARG A 109 -14.05 -15.53 -8.81
N GLN A 110 -13.11 -14.60 -8.71
CA GLN A 110 -11.77 -14.87 -8.17
C GLN A 110 -11.79 -15.11 -6.66
N HIS A 111 -12.62 -14.38 -5.92
CA HIS A 111 -12.62 -14.38 -4.46
C HIS A 111 -13.58 -15.42 -3.86
N PHE A 112 -14.78 -15.54 -4.42
CA PHE A 112 -15.79 -16.54 -4.02
C PHE A 112 -15.76 -17.76 -4.93
N LYS A 113 -14.56 -18.25 -5.29
CA LYS A 113 -14.45 -19.48 -6.06
C LYS A 113 -15.26 -20.57 -5.35
N PRO A 114 -16.18 -21.27 -6.04
CA PRO A 114 -16.72 -22.50 -5.50
C PRO A 114 -15.53 -23.40 -5.19
N ARG A 115 -15.47 -23.96 -3.97
CA ARG A 115 -14.57 -25.07 -3.71
C ARG A 115 -14.99 -26.19 -4.66
N VAL A 116 -14.26 -26.35 -5.75
CA VAL A 116 -14.42 -27.53 -6.61
C VAL A 116 -13.87 -28.67 -5.77
N SER A 117 -14.74 -29.42 -5.10
CA SER A 117 -14.38 -30.70 -4.50
C SER A 117 -13.81 -31.57 -5.62
N PRO A 118 -12.58 -32.11 -5.50
CA PRO A 118 -12.10 -33.05 -6.48
C PRO A 118 -13.07 -34.23 -6.50
N SER A 119 -13.72 -34.44 -7.64
CA SER A 119 -14.57 -35.59 -7.90
C SER A 119 -13.76 -36.86 -7.64
N LYS A 120 -14.22 -37.70 -6.70
CA LYS A 120 -13.80 -39.09 -6.61
C LYS A 120 -14.18 -39.78 -7.93
N GLY A 121 -13.21 -40.01 -8.81
CA GLY A 121 -13.23 -41.10 -9.80
C GLY A 121 -12.43 -42.24 -9.19
N ALA A 122 -13.09 -43.34 -8.81
CA ALA A 122 -13.37 -44.52 -9.65
C ALA A 122 -12.16 -45.45 -9.64
#